data_AF-A0A9P8F8A7-F1
#
_entry.id   AF-A0A9P8F8A7-F1
#
_cell.length_a   1.000
_cell.length_b   1.000
_cell.length_c   1.000
_cell.angle_alpha   90.00
_cell.angle_beta   90.00
_cell.angle_gamma   90.00
#
_symmetry.space_group_name_H-M   'P 1'
#
loop_
_entity.id
_entity.type
_entity.pdbx_description
1 polymer ?
#
loop_
_entity_poly.entity_id
_entity_poly.type
_entity_poly.pdbx_seq_one_letter_code
_entity_poly.pdbx_strand_id
1 'polypeptide(L)'
;MKSATNGKAQAFPATALSDAGLPSDERRAQELDKYYTPTNVSVLRLTERDSALPAHMQLLRWRLGMRRALVSLINRDTQYYVAESTKTMDLHDPNSFVDEDDGPLALNAGHPKTGILCAETIQAVVSSDKEPAYFEVCDLAADPRFSQLNIVEDLKIAYYCGVPIRTNNKIVIGTVFVLDDKTREPLSLQHIHCKYHSPTYPLVSTT
;
A
#
# COMPACT_ATOMS: atom_id res chain seq x y z
N MET A 1 34.53 7.35 18.03
CA MET A 1 34.49 6.27 17.03
C MET A 1 33.07 5.68 17.02
N LYS A 2 32.18 6.19 16.15
CA LYS A 2 30.86 5.58 15.95
C LYS A 2 30.96 4.63 14.76
N SER A 3 30.62 3.38 15.02
CA SER A 3 30.71 2.26 14.08
C SER A 3 29.86 2.54 12.84
N ALA A 4 30.47 2.48 11.66
CA ALA A 4 29.77 2.50 10.39
C ALA A 4 28.97 1.19 10.26
N THR A 5 27.66 1.25 10.47
CA THR A 5 26.76 0.15 10.12
C THR A 5 26.72 0.04 8.60
N ASN A 6 27.39 -0.98 8.07
CA ASN A 6 27.26 -1.44 6.69
C ASN A 6 25.77 -1.52 6.32
N GLY A 7 25.33 -0.64 5.42
CA GLY A 7 24.00 -0.70 4.82
C GLY A 7 23.89 -1.97 4.00
N LYS A 8 23.37 -3.05 4.60
CA LYS A 8 22.91 -4.21 3.84
C LYS A 8 21.77 -3.73 2.96
N ALA A 9 21.89 -3.92 1.64
CA ALA A 9 20.79 -3.74 0.72
C ALA A 9 19.64 -4.64 1.19
N GLN A 10 18.58 -4.04 1.74
CA GLN A 10 17.42 -4.76 2.23
C GLN A 10 16.49 -5.00 1.04
N ALA A 11 16.35 -6.26 0.64
CA ALA A 11 15.41 -6.65 -0.39
C ALA A 11 13.98 -6.38 0.10
N PHE A 12 13.08 -5.96 -0.81
CA PHE A 12 11.67 -5.89 -0.50
C PHE A 12 11.15 -7.31 -0.21
N PRO A 13 10.48 -7.54 0.93
CA PRO A 13 9.98 -8.86 1.28
C PRO A 13 8.81 -9.21 0.36
N ALA A 14 9.02 -10.26 -0.41
CA ALA A 14 7.99 -10.92 -1.19
C ALA A 14 7.19 -11.84 -0.27
N THR A 15 5.86 -11.77 -0.35
CA THR A 15 4.95 -12.55 0.49
C THR A 15 4.10 -13.49 -0.35
N ALA A 16 4.17 -14.80 -0.10
CA ALA A 16 3.29 -15.77 -0.73
C ALA A 16 1.81 -15.50 -0.38
N LEU A 17 0.96 -15.44 -1.41
CA LEU A 17 -0.48 -15.16 -1.39
C LEU A 17 -1.35 -16.41 -1.55
N SER A 18 -0.76 -17.58 -1.78
CA SER A 18 -1.47 -18.86 -1.77
C SER A 18 -2.32 -19.04 -0.50
N ASP A 19 -1.78 -18.58 0.63
CA ASP A 19 -2.42 -18.66 1.95
C ASP A 19 -3.61 -17.71 2.09
N ALA A 20 -3.71 -16.68 1.23
CA ALA A 20 -4.78 -15.69 1.21
C ALA A 20 -5.93 -16.06 0.25
N GLY A 21 -5.88 -17.24 -0.39
CA GLY A 21 -6.94 -17.73 -1.28
C GLY A 21 -7.05 -17.00 -2.62
N LEU A 22 -6.12 -16.08 -2.94
CA LEU A 22 -6.09 -15.44 -4.25
C LEU A 22 -5.51 -16.43 -5.28
N PRO A 23 -6.22 -16.77 -6.37
CA PRO A 23 -5.72 -17.72 -7.34
C PRO A 23 -4.51 -17.15 -8.10
N SER A 24 -3.63 -18.06 -8.48
CA SER A 24 -2.55 -17.76 -9.43
C SER A 24 -3.15 -17.23 -10.74
N ASP A 25 -2.54 -16.16 -11.25
CA ASP A 25 -3.04 -15.45 -12.42
C ASP A 25 -1.87 -15.02 -13.30
N GLU A 26 -1.62 -15.82 -14.34
CA GLU A 26 -0.53 -15.57 -15.29
C GLU A 26 -0.73 -14.26 -16.04
N ARG A 27 -1.98 -13.89 -16.33
CA ARG A 27 -2.30 -12.65 -17.04
C ARG A 27 -1.96 -11.44 -16.19
N ARG A 28 -2.25 -11.49 -14.89
CA ARG A 28 -1.85 -10.45 -13.94
C ARG A 28 -0.34 -10.33 -13.85
N ALA A 29 0.37 -11.45 -13.77
CA ALA A 29 1.83 -11.46 -13.71
C ALA A 29 2.45 -10.84 -14.97
N GLN A 30 2.02 -11.28 -16.16
CA GLN A 30 2.45 -10.73 -17.45
C GLN A 30 2.12 -9.24 -17.59
N GLU A 31 1.00 -8.79 -17.03
CA GLU A 31 0.65 -7.38 -17.01
C GLU A 31 1.57 -6.59 -16.08
N LEU A 32 1.80 -7.08 -14.86
CA LEU A 32 2.68 -6.44 -13.88
C LEU A 32 4.12 -6.32 -14.40
N ASP A 33 4.63 -7.35 -15.10
CA ASP A 33 5.99 -7.37 -15.66
C ASP A 33 6.27 -6.20 -16.62
N LYS A 34 5.23 -5.58 -17.19
CA LYS A 34 5.35 -4.37 -18.03
C LYS A 34 5.69 -3.11 -17.23
N TYR A 35 5.37 -3.09 -15.94
CA TYR A 35 5.49 -1.93 -15.04
C TYR A 35 6.51 -2.15 -13.93
N TYR A 36 6.70 -3.40 -13.52
CA TYR A 36 7.52 -3.77 -12.38
C TYR A 36 8.21 -5.11 -12.63
N THR A 37 9.54 -5.11 -12.63
CA THR A 37 10.33 -6.34 -12.71
C THR A 37 10.94 -6.63 -11.32
N PRO A 38 10.45 -7.64 -10.60
CA PRO A 38 11.06 -8.03 -9.33
C PRO A 38 12.46 -8.54 -9.62
N THR A 39 13.48 -7.91 -9.04
CA THR A 39 14.87 -8.29 -9.31
C THR A 39 15.46 -8.85 -8.02
N ASN A 40 16.03 -10.06 -8.10
CA ASN A 40 16.74 -10.70 -6.97
C ASN A 40 17.98 -9.92 -6.49
N VAL A 41 18.36 -8.89 -7.25
CA VAL A 41 19.31 -7.87 -6.90
C VAL A 41 18.52 -6.58 -6.98
N SER A 42 18.50 -5.79 -5.90
CA SER A 42 17.97 -4.42 -5.89
C SER A 42 18.23 -3.76 -7.25
N VAL A 43 17.19 -3.39 -8.00
CA VAL A 43 17.34 -2.61 -9.25
C VAL A 43 17.83 -1.21 -8.88
N LEU A 44 19.09 -1.14 -8.50
CA LEU A 44 19.89 0.06 -8.61
C LEU A 44 20.26 0.20 -10.09
N ARG A 45 19.25 0.58 -10.87
CA ARG A 45 19.32 1.80 -11.68
C ARG A 45 18.07 2.70 -11.49
N LEU A 46 17.53 2.69 -10.27
CA LEU A 46 16.96 3.85 -9.58
C LEU A 46 18.09 4.51 -8.77
N THR A 47 19.09 5.11 -9.42
CA THR A 47 20.38 5.43 -8.77
C THR A 47 20.30 6.42 -7.60
N GLU A 48 19.18 7.10 -7.39
CA GLU A 48 18.87 7.87 -6.20
C GLU A 48 17.39 7.65 -5.92
N ARG A 49 17.02 7.30 -4.68
CA ARG A 49 15.66 6.87 -4.31
C ARG A 49 14.59 7.79 -4.88
N ASP A 50 13.81 7.31 -5.86
CA ASP A 50 12.59 8.00 -6.24
C ASP A 50 11.61 7.91 -5.07
N SER A 51 11.55 9.00 -4.31
CA SER A 51 10.65 9.16 -3.18
C SER A 51 9.23 9.49 -3.62
N ALA A 52 8.90 9.48 -4.92
CA ALA A 52 7.56 9.83 -5.39
C ALA A 52 6.48 8.95 -4.77
N LEU A 53 6.65 7.62 -4.80
CA LEU A 53 5.66 6.70 -4.22
C LEU A 53 5.58 6.85 -2.68
N PRO A 54 6.68 6.83 -1.90
CA PRO A 54 6.64 7.16 -0.48
C PRO A 54 6.02 8.53 -0.20
N ALA A 55 6.40 9.58 -0.92
CA ALA A 55 5.84 10.93 -0.74
C ALA A 55 4.33 10.94 -1.00
N HIS A 56 3.86 10.20 -2.00
CA HIS A 56 2.43 10.05 -2.25
C HIS A 56 1.72 9.31 -1.11
N MET A 57 2.34 8.27 -0.56
CA MET A 57 1.81 7.56 0.61
C MET A 57 1.78 8.46 1.85
N GLN A 58 2.82 9.26 2.07
CA GLN A 58 2.86 10.22 3.17
C GLN A 58 1.79 11.31 2.97
N LEU A 59 1.59 11.80 1.75
CA LEU A 59 0.49 12.73 1.47
C LEU A 59 -0.88 12.08 1.71
N LEU A 60 -1.07 10.84 1.26
CA LEU A 60 -2.32 10.09 1.41
C LEU A 60 -2.66 9.91 2.89
N ARG A 61 -1.70 9.43 3.71
CA ARG A 61 -1.92 9.27 5.15
C ARG A 61 -2.24 10.62 5.80
N TRP A 62 -1.56 11.70 5.41
CA TRP A 62 -1.82 13.05 5.92
C TRP A 62 -3.23 13.54 5.59
N ARG A 63 -3.65 13.38 4.33
CA ARG A 63 -4.98 13.80 3.86
C ARG A 63 -6.11 13.06 4.55
N LEU A 64 -5.91 11.77 4.85
CA LEU A 64 -6.92 10.93 5.52
C LEU A 64 -6.77 10.89 7.05
N GLY A 65 -5.74 11.52 7.59
CA GLY A 65 -5.43 11.45 9.01
C GLY A 65 -5.04 10.04 9.48
N MET A 66 -4.66 9.13 8.59
CA MET A 66 -4.40 7.71 8.88
C MET A 66 -3.01 7.51 9.51
N ARG A 67 -2.75 6.38 10.17
CA ARG A 67 -1.42 6.10 10.73
C ARG A 67 -0.37 5.85 9.65
N ARG A 68 -0.67 5.01 8.67
CA ARG A 68 0.26 4.66 7.58
C ARG A 68 -0.45 4.39 6.27
N ALA A 69 0.28 4.53 5.18
CA ALA A 69 -0.17 4.23 3.82
C ALA A 69 0.87 3.41 3.07
N LEU A 70 0.41 2.48 2.25
CA LEU A 70 1.26 1.50 1.57
C LEU A 70 0.78 1.27 0.13
N VAL A 71 1.74 0.88 -0.70
CA VAL A 71 1.50 0.35 -2.04
C VAL A 71 2.03 -1.07 -2.10
N SER A 72 1.17 -2.01 -2.49
CA SER A 72 1.57 -3.37 -2.81
C SER A 72 1.28 -3.72 -4.27
N LEU A 73 2.18 -4.46 -4.90
CA LEU A 73 2.03 -5.05 -6.22
C LEU A 73 1.95 -6.56 -6.09
N ILE A 74 1.11 -7.19 -6.91
CA ILE A 74 0.77 -8.61 -6.78
C ILE A 74 1.02 -9.29 -8.13
N ASN A 75 1.92 -10.27 -8.13
CA ASN A 75 2.17 -11.12 -9.30
C ASN A 75 1.31 -12.40 -9.23
N ARG A 76 1.80 -13.54 -9.75
CA ARG A 76 1.15 -14.86 -9.69
C ARG A 76 0.69 -15.21 -8.28
N ASP A 77 1.63 -15.26 -7.35
CA ASP A 77 1.45 -15.82 -6.01
C ASP A 77 2.18 -15.00 -4.94
N THR A 78 2.73 -13.85 -5.31
CA THR A 78 3.63 -13.06 -4.48
C THR A 78 3.17 -11.60 -4.43
N GLN A 79 3.10 -11.07 -3.22
CA GLN A 79 2.90 -9.66 -2.95
C GLN A 79 4.25 -8.97 -2.67
N TYR A 80 4.51 -7.88 -3.37
CA TYR A 80 5.65 -6.99 -3.18
C TYR A 80 5.15 -5.67 -2.61
N TYR A 81 5.70 -5.23 -1.48
CA TYR A 81 5.50 -3.87 -1.01
C TYR A 81 6.51 -2.97 -1.71
N VAL A 82 6.03 -1.96 -2.45
CA VAL A 82 6.91 -1.08 -3.24
C VAL A 82 7.03 0.32 -2.63
N ALA A 83 6.13 0.68 -1.72
CA ALA A 83 6.24 1.88 -0.91
C ALA A 83 5.44 1.75 0.39
N GLU A 84 5.95 2.39 1.43
CA GLU A 84 5.28 2.61 2.71
C GLU A 84 5.62 4.03 3.18
N SER A 85 4.69 4.69 3.86
CA SER A 85 4.96 5.92 4.58
C SER A 85 4.10 6.08 5.82
N THR A 86 4.72 6.66 6.84
CA THR A 86 4.12 7.00 8.13
C THR A 86 4.28 8.51 8.37
N LYS A 87 3.93 8.99 9.57
CA LYS A 87 3.94 10.44 9.85
C LYS A 87 5.36 11.01 9.90
N THR A 88 6.31 10.28 10.47
CA THR A 88 7.67 10.76 10.78
C THR A 88 8.78 10.01 10.06
N MET A 89 8.44 8.98 9.26
CA MET A 89 9.44 8.28 8.44
C MET A 89 10.01 9.16 7.34
N ASP A 90 11.33 9.11 7.20
CA ASP A 90 12.08 9.81 6.16
C ASP A 90 11.82 9.16 4.79
N LEU A 91 11.57 10.00 3.79
CA LEU A 91 11.21 9.56 2.44
C LEU A 91 12.39 8.88 1.71
N HIS A 92 13.61 9.24 2.09
CA HIS A 92 14.86 8.74 1.51
C HIS A 92 15.58 7.78 2.45
N ASP A 93 15.06 7.48 3.64
CA ASP A 93 15.55 6.41 4.52
C ASP A 93 14.45 5.84 5.44
N PRO A 94 13.82 4.68 5.13
CA PRO A 94 12.76 4.11 5.95
C PRO A 94 13.25 3.62 7.30
N ASN A 95 14.57 3.55 7.53
CA ASN A 95 15.14 3.25 8.85
C ASN A 95 15.30 4.51 9.72
N SER A 96 15.06 5.69 9.16
CA SER A 96 15.11 6.98 9.85
C SER A 96 13.68 7.47 10.09
N PHE A 97 13.26 7.47 11.35
CA PHE A 97 11.95 7.93 11.80
C PHE A 97 12.06 8.49 13.22
N VAL A 98 11.13 9.37 13.61
CA VAL A 98 11.16 10.03 14.93
C VAL A 98 10.33 9.25 15.94
N ASP A 99 9.15 8.78 15.53
CA ASP A 99 8.27 7.99 16.37
C ASP A 99 8.65 6.51 16.26
N GLU A 100 8.91 5.82 17.37
CA GLU A 100 9.36 4.40 17.39
C GLU A 100 8.39 3.48 16.63
N ASP A 101 7.14 3.91 16.59
CA ASP A 101 5.96 3.23 16.11
C ASP A 101 5.73 3.46 14.59
N ASP A 102 6.52 4.38 13.99
CA ASP A 102 6.49 4.80 12.59
C ASP A 102 7.48 4.04 11.69
N GLY A 103 8.17 3.04 12.24
CA GLY A 103 9.06 2.16 11.48
C GLY A 103 8.33 1.35 10.39
N PRO A 104 9.09 0.80 9.42
CA PRO A 104 8.55 0.15 8.23
C PRO A 104 7.97 -1.23 8.56
N LEU A 105 6.68 -1.46 8.32
CA LEU A 105 6.10 -2.80 8.35
C LEU A 105 6.59 -3.62 7.16
N ALA A 106 6.69 -2.97 6.00
CA ALA A 106 7.02 -3.59 4.72
C ALA A 106 8.46 -4.10 4.64
N LEU A 107 9.33 -3.84 5.62
CA LEU A 107 10.73 -4.28 5.60
C LEU A 107 11.05 -5.28 6.72
N ASN A 108 10.10 -5.53 7.61
CA ASN A 108 10.28 -6.45 8.72
C ASN A 108 9.82 -7.86 8.33
N ALA A 109 10.76 -8.78 8.15
CA ALA A 109 10.49 -10.16 7.71
C ALA A 109 9.59 -10.96 8.68
N GLY A 110 9.44 -10.51 9.93
CA GLY A 110 8.53 -11.10 10.93
C GLY A 110 7.16 -10.43 11.00
N HIS A 111 6.85 -9.45 10.13
CA HIS A 111 5.61 -8.69 10.23
C HIS A 111 4.46 -9.32 9.43
N PRO A 112 3.21 -9.13 9.91
CA PRO A 112 2.01 -9.75 9.34
C PRO A 112 1.86 -9.46 7.85
N LYS A 113 1.61 -10.53 7.11
CA LYS A 113 1.23 -10.45 5.71
C LYS A 113 -0.13 -9.73 5.62
N THR A 114 -0.21 -8.51 5.09
CA THR A 114 -1.50 -7.89 4.72
C THR A 114 -2.18 -8.60 3.54
N GLY A 115 -1.60 -9.71 3.06
CA GLY A 115 -2.00 -10.44 1.87
C GLY A 115 -3.48 -10.81 1.83
N ILE A 116 -4.09 -11.15 2.97
CA ILE A 116 -5.53 -11.43 3.04
C ILE A 116 -6.35 -10.16 2.76
N LEU A 117 -6.04 -9.04 3.39
CA LEU A 117 -6.75 -7.76 3.18
C LEU A 117 -6.55 -7.21 1.76
N CYS A 118 -5.34 -7.34 1.22
CA CYS A 118 -5.05 -6.98 -0.17
C CYS A 118 -5.79 -7.91 -1.15
N ALA A 119 -5.90 -9.21 -0.87
CA ALA A 119 -6.67 -10.15 -1.68
C ALA A 119 -8.17 -9.82 -1.66
N GLU A 120 -8.75 -9.51 -0.50
CA GLU A 120 -10.14 -9.04 -0.38
C GLU A 120 -10.40 -7.77 -1.19
N THR A 121 -9.44 -6.82 -1.19
CA THR A 121 -9.51 -5.62 -2.03
C THR A 121 -9.56 -5.95 -3.52
N ILE A 122 -8.76 -6.93 -3.97
CA ILE A 122 -8.79 -7.40 -5.35
C ILE A 122 -10.11 -8.11 -5.65
N GLN A 123 -10.62 -8.94 -4.74
CA GLN A 123 -11.90 -9.63 -4.93
C GLN A 123 -13.09 -8.67 -4.97
N ALA A 124 -13.05 -7.58 -4.19
CA ALA A 124 -14.06 -6.52 -4.21
C ALA A 124 -14.20 -5.88 -5.60
N VAL A 125 -13.10 -5.78 -6.36
CA VAL A 125 -13.10 -5.35 -7.76
C VAL A 125 -13.77 -6.38 -8.66
N VAL A 126 -13.36 -7.63 -8.56
CA VAL A 126 -13.86 -8.69 -9.46
C VAL A 126 -15.37 -8.88 -9.27
N SER A 127 -15.85 -8.64 -8.04
CA SER A 127 -17.23 -8.86 -7.65
C SER A 127 -18.14 -7.64 -7.86
N SER A 128 -17.61 -6.48 -8.29
CA SER A 128 -18.40 -5.26 -8.39
C SER A 128 -18.00 -4.34 -9.55
N ASP A 129 -19.00 -3.95 -10.35
CA ASP A 129 -18.88 -2.88 -11.35
C ASP A 129 -18.98 -1.46 -10.74
N LYS A 130 -19.06 -1.35 -9.40
CA LYS A 130 -19.13 -0.05 -8.72
C LYS A 130 -17.77 0.67 -8.78
N GLU A 131 -17.80 1.92 -9.21
CA GLU A 131 -16.64 2.82 -9.20
C GLU A 131 -16.86 3.96 -8.17
N PRO A 132 -15.89 4.25 -7.29
CA PRO A 132 -14.61 3.54 -7.15
C PRO A 132 -14.79 2.18 -6.47
N ALA A 133 -14.07 1.16 -6.94
CA ALA A 133 -13.99 -0.11 -6.23
C ALA A 133 -13.02 0.02 -5.05
N TYR A 134 -13.45 -0.35 -3.85
CA TYR A 134 -12.65 -0.30 -2.64
C TYR A 134 -13.10 -1.40 -1.68
N PHE A 135 -12.25 -1.72 -0.72
CA PHE A 135 -12.56 -2.61 0.40
C PHE A 135 -12.15 -1.94 1.70
N GLU A 136 -13.08 -1.85 2.64
CA GLU A 136 -12.91 -1.12 3.88
C GLU A 136 -13.38 -1.99 5.05
N VAL A 137 -12.58 -1.99 6.12
CA VAL A 137 -12.90 -2.62 7.40
C VAL A 137 -12.66 -1.59 8.48
N CYS A 138 -13.76 -1.08 9.06
CA CYS A 138 -13.77 -0.02 10.06
C CYS A 138 -13.21 -0.45 11.42
N ASP A 139 -13.37 -1.74 11.73
CA ASP A 139 -12.87 -2.40 12.94
C ASP A 139 -12.48 -3.85 12.61
N LEU A 140 -11.19 -4.10 12.47
CA LEU A 140 -10.62 -5.42 12.17
C LEU A 140 -10.80 -6.41 13.33
N ALA A 141 -10.82 -5.93 14.58
CA ALA A 141 -11.00 -6.78 15.75
C ALA A 141 -12.44 -7.26 15.89
N ALA A 142 -13.40 -6.47 15.40
CA ALA A 142 -14.82 -6.85 15.37
C ALA A 142 -15.18 -7.77 14.19
N ASP A 143 -14.39 -7.82 13.12
CA ASP A 143 -14.65 -8.70 11.97
C ASP A 143 -14.08 -10.11 12.21
N PRO A 144 -14.90 -11.17 12.31
CA PRO A 144 -14.43 -12.53 12.58
C PRO A 144 -13.44 -13.06 11.53
N ARG A 145 -13.45 -12.51 10.30
CA ARG A 145 -12.53 -12.90 9.22
C ARG A 145 -11.10 -12.40 9.46
N PHE A 146 -10.94 -11.31 10.21
CA PHE A 146 -9.67 -10.60 10.35
C PHE A 146 -9.17 -10.47 11.79
N SER A 147 -10.06 -10.65 12.78
CA SER A 147 -9.78 -10.47 14.22
C SER A 147 -8.62 -11.30 14.77
N GLN A 148 -8.29 -12.43 14.12
CA GLN A 148 -7.21 -13.35 14.51
C GLN A 148 -5.94 -13.18 13.66
N LEU A 149 -5.89 -12.17 12.80
CA LEU A 149 -4.69 -11.89 12.02
C LEU A 149 -3.65 -11.21 12.90
N ASN A 150 -2.38 -11.58 12.72
CA ASN A 150 -1.26 -10.95 13.41
C ASN A 150 -1.20 -9.41 13.24
N ILE A 151 -1.79 -8.85 12.18
CA ILE A 151 -1.88 -7.39 12.00
C ILE A 151 -2.75 -6.73 13.07
N VAL A 152 -3.75 -7.44 13.58
CA VAL A 152 -4.60 -7.00 14.69
C VAL A 152 -3.93 -7.30 16.03
N GLU A 153 -3.43 -8.52 16.22
CA GLU A 153 -2.90 -8.97 17.50
C GLU A 153 -1.52 -8.38 17.83
N ASP A 154 -0.59 -8.40 16.88
CA ASP A 154 0.80 -8.00 17.11
C ASP A 154 1.02 -6.52 16.82
N LEU A 155 0.48 -6.03 15.69
CA LEU A 155 0.68 -4.64 15.24
C LEU A 155 -0.38 -3.65 15.71
N LYS A 156 -1.41 -4.13 16.41
CA LYS A 156 -2.51 -3.31 16.95
C LYS A 156 -3.19 -2.45 15.89
N ILE A 157 -3.25 -2.92 14.64
CA ILE A 157 -3.99 -2.25 13.58
C ILE A 157 -5.47 -2.60 13.75
N ALA A 158 -6.29 -1.55 13.79
CA ALA A 158 -7.74 -1.67 13.98
C ALA A 158 -8.52 -1.34 12.70
N TYR A 159 -7.92 -0.63 11.74
CA TYR A 159 -8.61 -0.17 10.54
C TYR A 159 -7.83 -0.49 9.26
N TYR A 160 -8.57 -0.85 8.21
CA TYR A 160 -8.05 -1.07 6.86
C TYR A 160 -8.94 -0.40 5.82
N CYS A 161 -8.34 0.27 4.84
CA CYS A 161 -9.04 0.61 3.60
C CYS A 161 -8.10 0.48 2.41
N GLY A 162 -8.49 -0.31 1.42
CA GLY A 162 -7.73 -0.59 0.21
C GLY A 162 -8.48 -0.20 -1.05
N VAL A 163 -7.73 0.30 -2.03
CA VAL A 163 -8.19 0.55 -3.40
C VAL A 163 -7.28 -0.20 -4.39
N PRO A 164 -7.84 -0.77 -5.45
CA PRO A 164 -7.08 -1.53 -6.44
C PRO A 164 -6.26 -0.62 -7.36
N ILE A 165 -5.09 -1.10 -7.77
CA ILE A 165 -4.30 -0.50 -8.84
C ILE A 165 -4.65 -1.22 -10.13
N ARG A 166 -5.40 -0.54 -11.01
CA ARG A 166 -5.83 -1.07 -12.31
C ARG A 166 -4.98 -0.50 -13.43
N THR A 167 -4.53 -1.36 -14.33
CA THR A 167 -3.87 -0.91 -15.57
C THR A 167 -4.89 -0.44 -16.60
N ASN A 168 -4.41 0.12 -17.71
CA ASN A 168 -5.26 0.50 -18.83
C ASN A 168 -6.04 -0.68 -19.43
N ASN A 169 -5.52 -1.91 -19.27
CA ASN A 169 -6.18 -3.15 -19.70
C ASN A 169 -7.22 -3.68 -18.69
N LYS A 170 -7.57 -2.87 -17.67
CA LYS A 170 -8.50 -3.22 -16.59
C LYS A 170 -8.06 -4.43 -15.76
N ILE A 171 -6.77 -4.71 -15.72
CA ILE A 171 -6.17 -5.76 -14.90
C ILE A 171 -5.72 -5.14 -13.58
N VAL A 172 -6.12 -5.75 -12.46
CA VAL A 172 -5.66 -5.32 -11.12
C VAL A 172 -4.28 -5.91 -10.86
N ILE A 173 -3.27 -5.07 -10.68
CA ILE A 173 -1.87 -5.48 -10.47
C ILE A 173 -1.36 -5.22 -9.04
N GLY A 174 -2.22 -4.70 -8.16
CA GLY A 174 -1.83 -4.33 -6.81
C GLY A 174 -2.91 -3.55 -6.06
N THR A 175 -2.54 -3.01 -4.91
CA THR A 175 -3.42 -2.20 -4.06
C THR A 175 -2.67 -1.02 -3.48
N VAL A 176 -3.34 0.13 -3.37
CA VAL A 176 -2.97 1.22 -2.47
C VAL A 176 -3.88 1.10 -1.26
N PHE A 177 -3.32 1.12 -0.06
CA PHE A 177 -4.13 0.96 1.14
C PHE A 177 -3.59 1.78 2.30
N VAL A 178 -4.47 2.07 3.25
CA VAL A 178 -4.16 2.76 4.49
C VAL A 178 -4.50 1.88 5.67
N LEU A 179 -3.72 2.03 6.74
CA LEU A 179 -3.90 1.34 8.01
C LEU A 179 -3.97 2.36 9.14
N ASP A 180 -4.73 2.04 10.17
CA ASP A 180 -4.80 2.82 11.40
C ASP A 180 -4.80 1.94 12.65
N ASP A 181 -4.25 2.47 13.74
CA ASP A 181 -4.26 1.84 15.06
C ASP A 181 -5.58 2.11 15.82
N LYS A 182 -6.46 2.94 15.25
CA LYS A 182 -7.78 3.24 15.80
C LYS A 182 -8.87 2.74 14.88
N THR A 183 -9.98 2.30 15.47
CA THR A 183 -11.24 2.10 14.76
C THR A 183 -11.70 3.41 14.15
N ARG A 184 -12.34 3.38 12.99
CA ARG A 184 -12.82 4.58 12.30
C ARG A 184 -14.21 4.43 11.77
N GLU A 185 -14.86 5.57 11.56
CA GLU A 185 -16.07 5.65 10.75
C GLU A 185 -15.73 5.41 9.26
N PRO A 186 -16.68 4.88 8.48
CA PRO A 186 -16.49 4.67 7.05
C PRO A 186 -16.07 5.95 6.32
N LEU A 187 -15.11 5.81 5.39
CA LEU A 187 -14.68 6.91 4.55
C LEU A 187 -15.81 7.35 3.62
N SER A 188 -15.96 8.68 3.49
CA SER A 188 -16.87 9.24 2.49
C SER A 188 -16.38 8.89 1.08
N LEU A 189 -17.32 8.72 0.14
CA LEU A 189 -16.99 8.48 -1.26
C LEU A 189 -16.11 9.59 -1.86
N GLN A 190 -16.18 10.82 -1.34
CA GLN A 190 -15.31 11.91 -1.77
C GLN A 190 -13.83 11.63 -1.44
N HIS A 191 -13.56 11.03 -0.28
CA HIS A 191 -12.21 10.63 0.11
C HIS A 191 -11.71 9.44 -0.72
N ILE A 192 -12.58 8.46 -1.00
CA ILE A 192 -12.21 7.31 -1.85
C ILE A 192 -11.96 7.73 -3.30
N HIS A 193 -12.82 8.58 -3.86
CA HIS A 193 -12.79 8.93 -5.27
C HIS A 193 -11.72 9.95 -5.64
N CYS A 194 -11.11 10.61 -4.64
CA CYS A 194 -10.19 11.76 -4.72
C CYS A 194 -9.85 12.23 -6.15
N LYS A 195 -10.85 12.76 -6.86
CA LYS A 195 -10.65 13.36 -8.18
C LYS A 195 -9.99 14.71 -7.93
N TYR A 196 -8.81 14.92 -8.48
CA TYR A 196 -8.33 16.28 -8.72
C TYR A 196 -9.39 16.96 -9.60
N HIS A 197 -10.23 17.80 -9.00
CA HIS A 197 -10.91 18.83 -9.77
C HIS A 197 -9.80 19.76 -10.23
N SER A 198 -9.43 19.69 -11.51
CA SER A 198 -8.70 20.79 -12.12
C SER A 198 -9.61 22.01 -12.00
N PRO A 199 -9.24 23.07 -11.27
CA PRO A 199 -9.98 24.31 -11.34
C PRO A 199 -9.80 24.81 -12.76
N THR A 200 -10.87 24.77 -13.57
CA THR A 200 -10.93 25.56 -14.80
C THR A 200 -10.93 27.03 -14.38
N TYR A 201 -9.75 27.64 -14.30
CA TYR A 201 -9.66 29.08 -14.22
C TYR A 201 -10.15 29.64 -15.56
N PRO A 202 -11.23 30.46 -15.59
CA PRO A 202 -11.57 31.18 -16.80
C PRO A 202 -10.39 32.10 -17.12
N LEU A 203 -9.86 31.99 -18.33
CA LEU A 203 -8.89 32.95 -18.84
C LEU A 203 -9.55 34.33 -18.78
N VAL A 204 -9.02 35.21 -17.93
CA VAL A 204 -9.41 36.62 -17.91
C VAL A 204 -9.02 37.18 -19.26
N SER A 205 -10.02 37.41 -20.12
CA SER A 205 -9.83 38.09 -21.39
C SER A 205 -9.49 39.55 -21.08
N THR A 206 -8.20 39.88 -21.08
CA THR A 206 -7.75 41.27 -21.06
C THR A 206 -8.30 41.97 -22.29
N THR A 207 -9.13 42.99 -22.06
CA THR A 207 -9.56 43.96 -23.07
C THR A 207 -8.73 45.21 -22.93
#